data_AF-A0A523NCM1-F1
#
_entry.id   AF-A0A523NCM1-F1
#
_cell.length_a   1.000
_cell.length_b   1.000
_cell.length_c   1.000
_cell.angle_alpha   90.00
_cell.angle_beta   90.00
_cell.angle_gamma   90.00
#
_symmetry.space_group_name_H-M   'P 1'
#
loop_
_entity.id
_entity.type
_entity.pdbx_description
1 polymer ?
#
loop_
_entity_poly.entity_id
_entity_poly.type
_entity_poly.pdbx_seq_one_letter_code
_entity_poly.pdbx_strand_id
1 'polypeptide(L)'
;MPKFLIDEKEIEFQPGQTIIEAARDYEIEIPHFCWHPKLSVSGNCRVCLVEVEKMPKLMIACSTVASEGMVVHTQSEKTLEARNAVMEFILINHPLDCPICDEAGECKLQDYAYSHGDGESRFTEEKNHKQKHVQLGPHVMFDGERCISCSRCIRFCDEIAKDPELTFVQRGDSVTITTFPGEELDNPYSMNVIDICPVGALTSIDFRFKSRVWDMSSTKSICTGCSRGCNIDIWVRNNEILRLTPRHNEEVNSYWMCDYGRLNTFKNVNAETRVDCPQLRREGKLVKVGWDEIYAETASRIKSFAKDEVAFFGSAHASCENNYLFAKFARTVIGSGNLDFMDHFDPEFGDDLLKQNDVTSNSMGAKFAGISPSKSGLNFEGIIKAIREGKIKALYILEDDVISANPELENIIAKLDLLIVHSSNYNKTTALADIIFPVAAIAEKNGTLVNFEGVIQRIRPAVATIDADRALDGMEMSRLDKFGTNFDRWATGVKRDARASWKILSGLAGALGHKMKYNMAEDVFSEMSNQVEAFKGLDYDDIGETGVKLNVKFVEQKVNA
;
A
#
# COMPACT_ATOMS: atom_id res chain seq x y z
N MET A 1 -10.57 -35.80 1.27
CA MET A 1 -9.81 -35.32 2.44
C MET A 1 -10.44 -35.89 3.70
N PRO A 2 -9.71 -36.07 4.82
CA PRO A 2 -10.33 -36.44 6.10
C PRO A 2 -11.33 -35.37 6.54
N LYS A 3 -12.32 -35.76 7.36
CA LYS A 3 -13.43 -34.89 7.76
C LYS A 3 -13.68 -34.92 9.26
N PHE A 4 -14.17 -33.81 9.79
CA PHE A 4 -14.65 -33.71 11.16
C PHE A 4 -15.84 -32.75 11.25
N LEU A 5 -16.53 -32.73 12.39
CA LEU A 5 -17.70 -31.89 12.62
C LEU A 5 -17.35 -30.68 13.50
N ILE A 6 -17.78 -29.49 13.09
CA ILE A 6 -17.84 -28.27 13.92
C ILE A 6 -19.30 -27.81 13.99
N ASP A 7 -19.90 -27.80 15.18
CA ASP A 7 -21.31 -27.39 15.38
C ASP A 7 -22.26 -28.06 14.37
N GLU A 8 -22.14 -29.38 14.23
CA GLU A 8 -22.88 -30.23 13.27
C GLU A 8 -22.53 -30.04 11.79
N LYS A 9 -21.71 -29.05 11.43
CA LYS A 9 -21.22 -28.84 10.07
C LYS A 9 -20.02 -29.73 9.78
N GLU A 10 -20.13 -30.59 8.78
CA GLU A 10 -19.02 -31.39 8.27
C GLU A 10 -18.04 -30.51 7.49
N ILE A 11 -16.77 -30.54 7.89
CA ILE A 11 -15.70 -29.82 7.22
C ILE A 11 -14.54 -30.77 6.87
N GLU A 12 -13.96 -30.55 5.70
CA GLU A 12 -12.77 -31.27 5.24
C GLU A 12 -11.51 -30.51 5.64
N PHE A 13 -10.45 -31.22 6.04
CA PHE A 13 -9.19 -30.59 6.45
C PHE A 13 -7.99 -31.29 5.82
N GLN A 14 -6.88 -30.57 5.74
CA GLN A 14 -5.59 -31.12 5.37
C GLN A 14 -4.91 -31.72 6.61
N PRO A 15 -4.37 -32.96 6.54
CA PRO A 15 -3.65 -33.56 7.66
C PRO A 15 -2.57 -32.62 8.22
N GLY A 16 -2.62 -32.39 9.54
CA GLY A 16 -1.70 -31.47 10.23
C GLY A 16 -2.31 -30.11 10.58
N GLN A 17 -3.42 -29.71 9.95
CA GLN A 17 -4.15 -28.50 10.34
C GLN A 17 -4.70 -28.62 11.77
N THR A 18 -4.65 -27.52 12.50
CA THR A 18 -5.35 -27.35 13.77
C THR A 18 -6.84 -27.08 13.56
N ILE A 19 -7.64 -27.24 14.62
CA ILE A 19 -9.08 -26.95 14.58
C ILE A 19 -9.33 -25.51 14.11
N ILE A 20 -8.55 -24.52 14.58
CA ILE A 20 -8.75 -23.11 14.19
C ILE A 20 -8.39 -22.83 12.72
N GLU A 21 -7.39 -23.51 12.18
CA GLU A 21 -7.00 -23.37 10.76
C GLU A 21 -8.07 -23.97 9.87
N ALA A 22 -8.52 -25.19 10.18
CA ALA A 22 -9.60 -25.83 9.43
C ALA A 22 -10.92 -25.05 9.55
N ALA A 23 -11.24 -24.48 10.72
CA ALA A 23 -12.42 -23.63 10.89
C ALA A 23 -12.35 -22.37 10.02
N ARG A 24 -11.16 -21.74 9.92
CA ARG A 24 -10.92 -20.55 9.11
C ARG A 24 -11.14 -20.79 7.62
N ASP A 25 -10.75 -21.95 7.10
CA ASP A 25 -10.95 -22.32 5.69
C ASP A 25 -12.44 -22.37 5.30
N TYR A 26 -13.34 -22.51 6.28
CA TYR A 26 -14.80 -22.54 6.12
C TYR A 26 -15.50 -21.29 6.66
N GLU A 27 -14.74 -20.21 6.90
CA GLU A 27 -15.22 -18.93 7.44
C GLU A 27 -15.92 -19.06 8.81
N ILE A 28 -15.55 -20.09 9.59
CA ILE A 28 -16.04 -20.28 10.95
C ILE A 28 -15.09 -19.56 11.90
N GLU A 29 -15.55 -18.47 12.51
CA GLU A 29 -14.76 -17.73 13.47
C GLU A 29 -14.71 -18.41 14.84
N ILE A 30 -13.50 -18.73 15.29
CA ILE A 30 -13.23 -19.12 16.69
C ILE A 30 -12.50 -17.95 17.36
N PRO A 31 -13.07 -17.33 18.41
CA PRO A 31 -12.46 -16.16 19.07
C PRO A 31 -11.04 -16.43 19.58
N HIS A 32 -10.11 -15.51 19.29
CA HIS A 32 -8.68 -15.69 19.63
C HIS A 32 -7.89 -14.36 19.72
N PHE A 33 -6.95 -14.28 20.68
CA PHE A 33 -6.03 -13.13 20.79
C PHE A 33 -4.56 -13.42 20.50
N CYS A 34 -4.03 -14.59 20.90
CA CYS A 34 -2.61 -14.87 20.70
C CYS A 34 -2.32 -15.54 19.36
N TRP A 35 -3.25 -16.31 18.82
CA TRP A 35 -3.05 -17.02 17.56
C TRP A 35 -2.98 -16.03 16.39
N HIS A 36 -2.07 -16.24 15.45
CA HIS A 36 -2.00 -15.52 14.18
C HIS A 36 -1.57 -16.54 13.12
N PRO A 37 -2.14 -16.53 11.91
CA PRO A 37 -1.88 -17.55 10.88
C PRO A 37 -0.41 -17.71 10.47
N LYS A 38 0.40 -16.67 10.69
CA LYS A 38 1.82 -16.61 10.32
C LYS A 38 2.79 -16.62 11.50
N LEU A 39 2.30 -16.87 12.71
CA LEU A 39 3.16 -16.96 13.91
C LEU A 39 2.97 -18.31 14.58
N SER A 40 4.00 -18.79 15.27
CA SER A 40 3.97 -20.05 16.01
C SER A 40 2.85 -20.08 17.05
N VAL A 41 2.33 -21.25 17.36
CA VAL A 41 1.23 -21.36 18.34
C VAL A 41 1.75 -21.11 19.76
N SER A 42 1.16 -20.13 20.46
CA SER A 42 1.53 -19.81 21.84
C SER A 42 0.57 -20.40 22.89
N GLY A 43 -0.75 -20.30 22.67
CA GLY A 43 -1.75 -20.81 23.62
C GLY A 43 -1.90 -20.00 24.92
N ASN A 44 -1.30 -18.82 25.04
CA ASN A 44 -1.32 -18.03 26.28
C ASN A 44 -2.71 -17.46 26.63
N CYS A 45 -3.50 -17.04 25.62
CA CYS A 45 -4.74 -16.28 25.87
C CYS A 45 -5.97 -17.14 26.22
N ARG A 46 -5.98 -18.42 25.85
CA ARG A 46 -7.09 -19.38 26.08
C ARG A 46 -8.50 -18.98 25.59
N VAL A 47 -8.67 -17.91 24.82
CA VAL A 47 -10.00 -17.52 24.28
C VAL A 47 -10.55 -18.55 23.27
N CYS A 48 -9.68 -19.27 22.57
CA CYS A 48 -10.06 -20.27 21.57
C CYS A 48 -10.47 -21.64 22.15
N LEU A 49 -10.89 -21.71 23.42
CA LEU A 49 -11.37 -22.95 24.01
C LEU A 49 -12.62 -23.45 23.26
N VAL A 50 -12.68 -24.77 23.06
CA VAL A 50 -13.79 -25.50 22.43
C VAL A 50 -14.00 -26.84 23.12
N GLU A 51 -15.23 -27.33 23.14
CA GLU A 51 -15.54 -28.68 23.58
C GLU A 51 -15.30 -29.66 22.44
N VAL A 52 -14.51 -30.71 22.72
CA VAL A 52 -14.28 -31.80 21.78
C VAL A 52 -14.84 -33.07 22.40
N GLU A 53 -15.70 -33.77 21.68
CA GLU A 53 -16.30 -34.99 22.23
C GLU A 53 -15.25 -36.00 22.66
N LYS A 54 -15.56 -36.74 23.73
CA LYS A 54 -14.68 -37.75 24.34
C LYS A 54 -13.39 -37.19 24.95
N MET A 55 -13.18 -35.87 24.93
CA MET A 55 -12.13 -35.20 25.70
C MET A 55 -12.68 -34.75 27.07
N PRO A 56 -11.98 -35.03 28.18
CA PRO A 56 -12.48 -34.72 29.52
C PRO A 56 -12.39 -33.23 29.88
N LYS A 57 -11.69 -32.43 29.07
CA LYS A 57 -11.49 -30.99 29.26
C LYS A 57 -11.68 -30.26 27.94
N LEU A 58 -11.99 -28.98 28.02
CA LEU A 58 -11.98 -28.09 26.85
C LEU A 58 -10.57 -28.03 26.26
N MET A 59 -10.51 -28.01 24.94
CA MET A 59 -9.27 -28.01 24.17
C MET A 59 -9.06 -26.63 23.55
N ILE A 60 -7.80 -26.23 23.38
CA ILE A 60 -7.49 -25.00 22.64
C ILE A 60 -7.54 -25.29 21.14
N ALA A 61 -8.42 -24.60 20.42
CA ALA A 61 -8.57 -24.81 18.98
C ALA A 61 -7.28 -24.46 18.20
N CYS A 62 -6.47 -23.54 18.73
CA CYS A 62 -5.26 -23.06 18.06
C CYS A 62 -4.07 -24.03 18.04
N SER A 63 -4.10 -25.09 18.86
CA SER A 63 -3.01 -26.08 18.93
C SER A 63 -3.49 -27.51 18.71
N THR A 64 -4.79 -27.76 18.86
CA THR A 64 -5.35 -29.11 18.75
C THR A 64 -5.44 -29.46 17.27
N VAL A 65 -4.72 -30.49 16.84
CA VAL A 65 -4.72 -30.97 15.46
C VAL A 65 -6.07 -31.63 15.16
N ALA A 66 -6.68 -31.28 14.03
CA ALA A 66 -7.92 -31.89 13.57
C ALA A 66 -7.68 -33.38 13.24
N SER A 67 -8.65 -34.23 13.58
CA SER A 67 -8.59 -35.67 13.32
C SER A 67 -9.89 -36.16 12.72
N GLU A 68 -9.82 -37.21 11.90
CA GLU A 68 -11.00 -37.79 11.27
C GLU A 68 -12.04 -38.23 12.31
N GLY A 69 -13.30 -37.86 12.09
CA GLY A 69 -14.40 -38.17 13.01
C GLY A 69 -14.39 -37.41 14.33
N MET A 70 -13.52 -36.38 14.48
CA MET A 70 -13.59 -35.45 15.60
C MET A 70 -14.93 -34.69 15.57
N VAL A 71 -15.49 -34.40 16.75
CA VAL A 71 -16.71 -33.58 16.87
C VAL A 71 -16.39 -32.45 17.83
N VAL A 72 -16.48 -31.21 17.33
CA VAL A 72 -16.15 -29.98 18.02
C VAL A 72 -17.42 -29.16 18.19
N HIS A 73 -17.69 -28.73 19.42
CA HIS A 73 -18.79 -27.85 19.77
C HIS A 73 -18.21 -26.50 20.19
N THR A 74 -18.41 -25.47 19.37
CA THR A 74 -17.92 -24.10 19.65
C THR A 74 -18.95 -23.26 20.39
N GLN A 75 -20.21 -23.70 20.39
CA GLN A 75 -21.37 -23.02 20.99
C GLN A 75 -21.96 -23.78 22.20
N SER A 76 -21.29 -24.83 22.70
CA SER A 76 -21.77 -25.53 23.89
C SER A 76 -21.72 -24.65 25.13
N GLU A 77 -22.61 -24.91 26.10
CA GLU A 77 -22.68 -24.19 27.37
C GLU A 77 -21.30 -24.08 28.04
N LYS A 78 -20.58 -25.21 28.15
CA LYS A 78 -19.22 -25.25 28.71
C LYS A 78 -18.24 -24.37 27.96
N THR A 79 -18.33 -24.33 26.62
CA THR A 79 -17.44 -23.53 25.78
C THR A 79 -17.69 -22.05 26.00
N LEU A 80 -18.96 -21.64 25.99
CA LEU A 80 -19.35 -20.24 26.21
C LEU A 80 -18.98 -19.78 27.62
N GLU A 81 -19.30 -20.56 28.66
CA GLU A 81 -18.91 -20.25 30.05
C GLU A 81 -17.39 -20.07 30.21
N ALA A 82 -16.59 -20.95 29.59
CA ALA A 82 -15.15 -20.86 29.67
C ALA A 82 -14.60 -19.63 28.93
N ARG A 83 -15.17 -19.28 27.77
CA ARG A 83 -14.79 -18.06 27.04
C ARG A 83 -15.13 -16.81 27.85
N ASN A 84 -16.32 -16.75 28.45
CA ASN A 84 -16.74 -15.63 29.30
C ASN A 84 -15.79 -15.47 30.50
N ALA A 85 -15.45 -16.57 31.18
CA ALA A 85 -14.50 -16.55 32.30
C ALA A 85 -13.11 -16.07 31.87
N VAL A 86 -12.60 -16.54 30.72
CA VAL A 86 -11.30 -16.07 30.18
C VAL A 86 -11.36 -14.57 29.82
N MET A 87 -12.45 -14.11 29.22
CA MET A 87 -12.65 -12.70 28.91
C MET A 87 -12.66 -11.84 30.18
N GLU A 88 -13.34 -12.29 31.23
CA GLU A 88 -13.30 -11.63 32.53
C GLU A 88 -11.87 -11.53 33.06
N PHE A 89 -11.09 -12.63 33.07
CA PHE A 89 -9.69 -12.59 33.51
C PHE A 89 -8.83 -11.60 32.72
N ILE A 90 -9.05 -11.47 31.41
CA ILE A 90 -8.34 -10.50 30.56
C ILE A 90 -8.73 -9.06 30.95
N LEU A 91 -10.01 -8.82 31.26
CA LEU A 91 -10.53 -7.51 31.60
C LEU A 91 -10.25 -7.07 33.05
N ILE A 92 -9.93 -8.01 33.96
CA ILE A 92 -9.65 -7.72 35.38
C ILE A 92 -8.62 -6.59 35.54
N ASN A 93 -7.47 -6.70 34.88
CA ASN A 93 -6.40 -5.69 34.97
C ASN A 93 -6.36 -4.74 33.77
N HIS A 94 -7.23 -4.92 32.77
CA HIS A 94 -7.29 -4.01 31.62
C HIS A 94 -7.88 -2.65 32.04
N PRO A 95 -7.29 -1.52 31.64
CA PRO A 95 -7.73 -0.19 32.05
C PRO A 95 -9.02 0.22 31.34
N LEU A 96 -9.79 1.13 31.95
CA LEU A 96 -10.96 1.76 31.32
C LEU A 96 -10.54 2.91 30.39
N ASP A 97 -9.56 2.63 29.53
CA ASP A 97 -8.95 3.61 28.63
C ASP A 97 -9.68 3.73 27.29
N CYS A 98 -10.73 2.94 27.02
CA CYS A 98 -11.37 2.88 25.70
C CYS A 98 -11.67 4.25 25.05
N PRO A 99 -12.15 5.29 25.78
CA PRO A 99 -12.39 6.60 25.18
C PRO A 99 -11.13 7.30 24.64
N ILE A 100 -9.98 7.07 25.29
CA ILE A 100 -8.70 7.68 24.94
C ILE A 100 -7.78 6.73 24.14
N CYS A 101 -8.13 5.44 24.07
CA CYS A 101 -7.39 4.44 23.31
C CYS A 101 -7.50 4.73 21.81
N ASP A 102 -6.38 4.59 21.10
CA ASP A 102 -6.35 4.85 19.65
C ASP A 102 -7.03 3.72 18.86
N GLU A 103 -6.86 2.48 19.32
CA GLU A 103 -7.45 1.26 18.76
C GLU A 103 -8.97 1.16 18.95
N ALA A 104 -9.58 2.09 19.70
CA ALA A 104 -11.02 2.04 19.94
C ALA A 104 -11.79 2.08 18.61
N GLY A 105 -12.71 1.12 18.42
CA GLY A 105 -13.44 0.92 17.18
C GLY A 105 -12.82 -0.09 16.20
N GLU A 106 -11.56 -0.47 16.39
CA GLU A 106 -10.90 -1.58 15.67
C GLU A 106 -10.23 -2.59 16.62
N CYS A 107 -10.53 -2.49 17.92
CA CYS A 107 -9.93 -3.31 18.97
C CYS A 107 -10.65 -4.66 19.09
N LYS A 108 -9.96 -5.76 18.77
CA LYS A 108 -10.51 -7.12 18.94
C LYS A 108 -10.97 -7.41 20.37
N LEU A 109 -10.30 -6.86 21.39
CA LEU A 109 -10.73 -7.03 22.77
C LEU A 109 -12.08 -6.38 23.04
N GLN A 110 -12.32 -5.21 22.45
CA GLN A 110 -13.61 -4.52 22.55
C GLN A 110 -14.70 -5.35 21.87
N ASP A 111 -14.44 -5.83 20.66
CA ASP A 111 -15.41 -6.62 19.88
C ASP A 111 -15.76 -7.92 20.59
N TYR A 112 -14.77 -8.68 21.05
CA TYR A 112 -15.01 -9.94 21.76
C TYR A 112 -15.61 -9.74 23.16
N ALA A 113 -15.28 -8.65 23.86
CA ALA A 113 -15.96 -8.34 25.11
C ALA A 113 -17.45 -8.01 24.89
N TYR A 114 -17.78 -7.39 23.76
CA TYR A 114 -19.16 -7.09 23.39
C TYR A 114 -19.93 -8.34 22.92
N SER A 115 -19.32 -9.18 22.07
CA SER A 115 -20.00 -10.35 21.47
C SER A 115 -19.97 -11.60 22.34
N HIS A 116 -18.99 -11.73 23.23
CA HIS A 116 -18.73 -12.95 24.02
C HIS A 116 -18.51 -12.66 25.51
N GLY A 117 -18.80 -11.45 26.01
CA GLY A 117 -18.69 -11.12 27.43
C GLY A 117 -20.06 -10.99 28.10
N ASP A 118 -20.10 -11.12 29.44
CA ASP A 118 -21.33 -10.97 30.24
C ASP A 118 -21.75 -9.49 30.44
N GLY A 119 -20.94 -8.53 30.00
CA GLY A 119 -21.22 -7.09 30.08
C GLY A 119 -21.06 -6.45 31.47
N GLU A 120 -20.97 -7.25 32.53
CA GLU A 120 -20.76 -6.79 33.91
C GLU A 120 -19.42 -7.29 34.48
N SER A 121 -18.73 -6.44 35.25
CA SER A 121 -17.50 -6.82 35.96
C SER A 121 -17.81 -7.10 37.42
N ARG A 122 -17.37 -8.25 37.93
CA ARG A 122 -17.41 -8.58 39.36
C ARG A 122 -16.17 -8.08 40.12
N PHE A 123 -15.13 -7.67 39.38
CA PHE A 123 -13.89 -7.17 39.96
C PHE A 123 -14.04 -5.71 40.41
N THR A 124 -13.92 -5.49 41.71
CA THR A 124 -14.06 -4.17 42.37
C THR A 124 -12.79 -3.71 43.09
N GLU A 125 -11.70 -4.47 42.96
CA GLU A 125 -10.42 -4.17 43.60
C GLU A 125 -9.56 -3.23 42.74
N GLU A 126 -8.41 -2.82 43.28
CA GLU A 126 -7.43 -2.02 42.55
C GLU A 126 -6.79 -2.85 41.41
N LYS A 127 -6.77 -2.28 40.20
CA LYS A 127 -6.16 -2.90 39.02
C LYS A 127 -4.64 -2.76 39.09
N ASN A 128 -3.92 -3.72 38.50
CA ASN A 128 -2.48 -3.62 38.35
C ASN A 128 -2.09 -2.50 37.38
N HIS A 129 -1.30 -1.54 37.86
CA HIS A 129 -0.81 -0.42 37.07
C HIS A 129 0.56 -0.70 36.46
N LYS A 130 0.70 -0.40 35.18
CA LYS A 130 1.92 -0.62 34.37
C LYS A 130 2.31 0.70 33.69
N GLN A 131 3.56 0.78 33.22
CA GLN A 131 4.01 1.98 32.52
C GLN A 131 3.17 2.24 31.26
N LYS A 132 2.80 3.50 31.05
CA LYS A 132 2.13 4.02 29.85
C LYS A 132 3.06 4.95 29.10
N HIS A 133 2.79 5.15 27.81
CA HIS A 133 3.56 6.06 26.97
C HIS A 133 5.07 5.74 26.95
N VAL A 134 5.41 4.45 26.95
CA VAL A 134 6.79 3.99 26.82
C VAL A 134 7.13 3.97 25.33
N GLN A 135 8.07 4.81 24.92
CA GLN A 135 8.59 4.76 23.56
C GLN A 135 9.53 3.56 23.44
N LEU A 136 9.13 2.53 22.68
CA LEU A 136 9.95 1.33 22.48
C LEU A 136 10.98 1.51 21.37
N GLY A 137 10.76 2.45 20.46
CA GLY A 137 11.65 2.80 19.36
C GLY A 137 11.16 4.06 18.64
N PRO A 138 11.65 4.38 17.44
CA PRO A 138 11.32 5.63 16.76
C PRO A 138 9.87 5.69 16.25
N HIS A 139 9.18 4.55 16.12
CA HIS A 139 7.87 4.48 15.46
C HIS A 139 6.74 3.92 16.33
N VAL A 140 7.05 3.24 17.44
CA VAL A 140 6.07 2.49 18.25
C VAL A 140 6.02 3.01 19.68
N MET A 141 4.82 3.37 20.13
CA MET A 141 4.49 3.75 21.49
C MET A 141 3.78 2.60 22.21
N PHE A 142 4.19 2.30 23.43
CA PHE A 142 3.67 1.20 24.25
C PHE A 142 2.92 1.69 25.50
N ASP A 143 1.69 1.20 25.66
CA ASP A 143 0.89 1.34 26.87
C ASP A 143 0.71 -0.01 27.55
N GLY A 144 1.55 -0.28 28.56
CA GLY A 144 1.63 -1.58 29.20
C GLY A 144 0.36 -2.04 29.90
N GLU A 145 -0.45 -1.12 30.43
CA GLU A 145 -1.74 -1.48 31.07
C GLU A 145 -2.73 -2.08 30.07
N ARG A 146 -2.68 -1.67 28.80
CA ARG A 146 -3.58 -2.19 27.77
C ARG A 146 -3.14 -3.55 27.27
N CYS A 147 -1.87 -3.93 27.48
CA CYS A 147 -1.32 -5.18 26.99
C CYS A 147 -1.90 -6.39 27.71
N ILE A 148 -2.41 -7.35 26.93
CA ILE A 148 -2.96 -8.62 27.42
C ILE A 148 -1.95 -9.78 27.38
N SER A 149 -0.66 -9.46 27.20
CA SER A 149 0.45 -10.43 27.24
C SER A 149 0.29 -11.63 26.29
N CYS A 150 -0.28 -11.39 25.10
CA CYS A 150 -0.55 -12.43 24.10
C CYS A 150 0.67 -12.90 23.30
N SER A 151 1.84 -12.27 23.51
CA SER A 151 3.14 -12.55 22.88
C SER A 151 3.22 -12.42 21.35
N ARG A 152 2.20 -11.89 20.66
CA ARG A 152 2.24 -11.73 19.19
C ARG A 152 3.40 -10.85 18.72
N CYS A 153 3.61 -9.71 19.36
CA CYS A 153 4.72 -8.79 19.02
C CYS A 153 6.10 -9.45 19.19
N ILE A 154 6.34 -10.13 20.31
CA ILE A 154 7.58 -10.86 20.58
C ILE A 154 7.83 -11.93 19.52
N ARG A 155 6.83 -12.76 19.22
CA ARG A 155 6.95 -13.80 18.19
C ARG A 155 7.14 -13.22 16.79
N PHE A 156 6.51 -12.09 16.47
CA PHE A 156 6.72 -11.44 15.19
C PHE A 156 8.18 -10.96 15.04
N CYS A 157 8.71 -10.29 16.05
CA CYS A 157 10.10 -9.83 16.08
C CYS A 157 11.08 -11.01 15.88
N ASP A 158 10.91 -12.09 16.64
CA ASP A 158 11.78 -13.28 16.55
C ASP A 158 11.59 -14.08 15.25
N GLU A 159 10.35 -14.36 14.86
CA GLU A 159 10.05 -15.34 13.81
C GLU A 159 9.97 -14.72 12.40
N ILE A 160 9.52 -13.47 12.27
CA ILE A 160 9.27 -12.83 10.98
C ILE A 160 10.31 -11.77 10.69
N ALA A 161 10.48 -10.79 11.60
CA ALA A 161 11.49 -9.75 11.43
C ALA A 161 12.92 -10.30 11.60
N LYS A 162 13.07 -11.48 12.23
CA LYS A 162 14.34 -12.13 12.55
C LYS A 162 15.26 -11.25 13.40
N ASP A 163 14.64 -10.40 14.22
CA ASP A 163 15.31 -9.49 15.14
C ASP A 163 14.54 -9.47 16.48
N PRO A 164 14.94 -10.29 17.47
CA PRO A 164 14.19 -10.51 18.70
C PRO A 164 14.34 -9.34 19.71
N GLU A 165 13.92 -8.14 19.29
CA GLU A 165 14.05 -6.90 20.06
C GLU A 165 13.12 -6.85 21.28
N LEU A 166 12.00 -7.58 21.28
CA LEU A 166 11.01 -7.59 22.37
C LEU A 166 11.06 -8.87 23.19
N THR A 167 10.90 -8.73 24.51
CA THR A 167 10.82 -9.87 25.43
C THR A 167 9.85 -9.63 26.58
N PHE A 168 9.48 -10.70 27.28
CA PHE A 168 8.76 -10.61 28.55
C PHE A 168 9.72 -10.35 29.71
N VAL A 169 9.28 -9.48 30.62
CA VAL A 169 9.89 -9.27 31.93
C VAL A 169 8.84 -9.40 33.03
N GLN A 170 9.32 -9.57 34.27
CA GLN A 170 8.48 -9.90 35.43
C GLN A 170 7.76 -11.26 35.27
N ARG A 171 6.88 -11.60 36.22
CA ARG A 171 6.10 -12.85 36.23
C ARG A 171 4.72 -12.60 36.85
N GLY A 172 3.79 -13.53 36.60
CA GLY A 172 2.42 -13.43 37.12
C GLY A 172 1.62 -12.31 36.48
N ASP A 173 0.77 -11.66 37.27
CA ASP A 173 -0.03 -10.50 36.89
C ASP A 173 0.79 -9.24 36.54
N SER A 174 2.04 -9.18 37.02
CA SER A 174 2.97 -8.08 36.78
C SER A 174 3.77 -8.22 35.48
N VAL A 175 3.55 -9.29 34.69
CA VAL A 175 4.23 -9.50 33.41
C VAL A 175 3.99 -8.34 32.44
N THR A 176 5.06 -7.88 31.80
CA THR A 176 5.00 -6.84 30.75
C THR A 176 6.07 -7.13 29.68
N ILE A 177 5.99 -6.44 28.55
CA ILE A 177 7.02 -6.48 27.52
C ILE A 177 7.97 -5.28 27.64
N THR A 178 9.19 -5.45 27.17
CA THR A 178 10.22 -4.40 27.06
C THR A 178 11.24 -4.78 25.98
N THR A 179 12.06 -3.83 25.55
CA THR A 179 13.29 -4.11 24.80
C THR A 179 14.43 -4.54 25.72
N PHE A 180 15.46 -5.18 25.16
CA PHE A 180 16.69 -5.47 25.90
C PHE A 180 17.40 -4.15 26.29
N PRO A 181 18.09 -4.07 27.45
CA PRO A 181 18.77 -2.84 27.85
C PRO A 181 19.76 -2.33 26.81
N GLY A 182 19.52 -1.12 26.30
CA GLY A 182 20.34 -0.48 25.27
C GLY A 182 19.86 -0.72 23.83
N GLU A 183 18.84 -1.56 23.64
CA GLU A 183 18.21 -1.82 22.36
C GLU A 183 16.89 -1.05 22.24
N GLU A 184 16.54 -0.70 21.01
CA GLU A 184 15.26 -0.10 20.62
C GLU A 184 14.54 -1.04 19.65
N LEU A 185 13.22 -0.92 19.55
CA LEU A 185 12.42 -1.59 18.54
C LEU A 185 12.52 -0.78 17.24
N ASP A 186 13.56 -1.03 16.43
CA ASP A 186 13.90 -0.27 15.22
C ASP A 186 14.31 -1.15 14.02
N ASN A 187 13.89 -2.42 14.01
CA ASN A 187 13.98 -3.22 12.81
C ASN A 187 13.10 -2.64 11.67
N PRO A 188 13.40 -2.90 10.37
CA PRO A 188 12.68 -2.33 9.21
C PRO A 188 11.17 -2.69 9.09
N TYR A 189 10.67 -3.54 9.98
CA TYR A 189 9.30 -4.06 10.03
C TYR A 189 8.65 -3.85 11.40
N SER A 190 9.24 -3.00 12.25
CA SER A 190 8.82 -2.78 13.63
C SER A 190 7.33 -2.42 13.73
N MET A 191 6.78 -1.66 12.79
CA MET A 191 5.40 -1.17 12.86
C MET A 191 4.36 -2.28 12.63
N ASN A 192 4.73 -3.44 12.09
CA ASN A 192 3.79 -4.57 11.96
C ASN A 192 3.34 -5.09 13.34
N VAL A 193 4.09 -4.81 14.42
CA VAL A 193 3.64 -5.14 15.78
C VAL A 193 2.37 -4.40 16.18
N ILE A 194 2.09 -3.25 15.54
CA ILE A 194 0.86 -2.46 15.76
C ILE A 194 -0.31 -3.22 15.16
N ASP A 195 -0.23 -3.63 13.89
CA ASP A 195 -1.35 -4.30 13.19
C ASP A 195 -1.71 -5.65 13.80
N ILE A 196 -0.72 -6.40 14.32
CA ILE A 196 -0.98 -7.71 14.95
C ILE A 196 -1.44 -7.59 16.40
N CYS A 197 -1.28 -6.42 17.04
CA CYS A 197 -1.67 -6.22 18.43
C CYS A 197 -3.19 -6.27 18.52
N PRO A 198 -3.79 -7.22 19.26
CA PRO A 198 -5.25 -7.32 19.33
C PRO A 198 -5.91 -6.21 20.18
N VAL A 199 -5.11 -5.29 20.71
CA VAL A 199 -5.46 -4.24 21.67
C VAL A 199 -4.61 -3.00 21.39
N GLY A 200 -5.06 -1.83 21.85
CA GLY A 200 -4.32 -0.57 21.67
C GLY A 200 -3.13 -0.38 22.62
N ALA A 201 -2.37 -1.45 22.85
CA ALA A 201 -1.15 -1.43 23.66
C ALA A 201 0.06 -0.98 22.85
N LEU A 202 0.16 -1.35 21.58
CA LEU A 202 1.22 -0.93 20.67
C LEU A 202 0.59 -0.06 19.60
N THR A 203 1.02 1.19 19.50
CA THR A 203 0.39 2.18 18.61
C THR A 203 1.45 2.97 17.85
N SER A 204 1.11 3.46 16.66
CA SER A 204 1.99 4.29 15.84
C SER A 204 2.19 5.66 16.46
N ILE A 205 3.44 6.08 16.67
CA ILE A 205 3.75 7.44 17.15
C ILE A 205 3.25 8.49 16.16
N ASP A 206 3.33 8.21 14.84
CA ASP A 206 2.88 9.16 13.83
C ASP A 206 1.35 9.27 13.78
N PHE A 207 0.61 8.17 13.96
CA PHE A 207 -0.85 8.20 13.79
C PHE A 207 -1.64 8.50 15.07
N ARG A 208 -1.11 8.08 16.22
CA ARG A 208 -1.83 8.09 17.51
C ARG A 208 -2.51 9.43 17.78
N PHE A 209 -3.82 9.38 18.01
CA PHE A 209 -4.69 10.51 18.31
C PHE A 209 -4.95 11.51 17.17
N LYS A 210 -4.48 11.26 15.94
CA LYS A 210 -4.84 12.09 14.77
C LYS A 210 -6.30 11.87 14.33
N SER A 211 -6.81 10.64 14.42
CA SER A 211 -8.19 10.31 14.05
C SER A 211 -8.72 9.06 14.77
N ARG A 212 -9.91 8.63 14.36
CA ARG A 212 -10.56 7.38 14.79
C ARG A 212 -10.98 6.64 13.54
N VAL A 213 -10.97 5.31 13.62
CA VAL A 213 -11.24 4.39 12.51
C VAL A 213 -12.57 4.72 11.80
N TRP A 214 -13.63 5.00 12.56
CA TRP A 214 -14.96 5.31 12.01
C TRP A 214 -15.07 6.70 11.37
N ASP A 215 -14.11 7.61 11.63
CA ASP A 215 -14.03 8.93 10.99
C ASP A 215 -13.13 8.91 9.74
N MET A 216 -12.50 7.77 9.44
CA MET A 216 -11.67 7.56 8.26
C MET A 216 -12.32 6.59 7.29
N SER A 217 -11.99 6.76 6.02
CA SER A 217 -12.37 5.82 4.97
C SER A 217 -11.13 5.08 4.50
N SER A 218 -11.28 3.81 4.14
CA SER A 218 -10.17 2.98 3.65
C SER A 218 -10.38 2.67 2.17
N THR A 219 -9.28 2.67 1.40
CA THR A 219 -9.30 2.29 -0.02
C THR A 219 -8.18 1.30 -0.30
N LYS A 220 -8.54 0.14 -0.86
CA LYS A 220 -7.61 -0.91 -1.26
C LYS A 220 -6.72 -0.44 -2.41
N SER A 221 -5.41 -0.44 -2.20
CA SER A 221 -4.42 0.01 -3.18
C SER A 221 -3.08 -0.71 -3.00
N ILE A 222 -2.02 -0.15 -3.59
CA ILE A 222 -0.68 -0.73 -3.66
C ILE A 222 0.36 0.28 -3.16
N CYS A 223 1.35 -0.21 -2.42
CA CYS A 223 2.52 0.55 -1.99
C CYS A 223 3.47 0.84 -3.16
N THR A 224 3.94 2.08 -3.26
CA THR A 224 4.80 2.52 -4.35
C THR A 224 6.28 2.64 -3.97
N GLY A 225 6.67 2.11 -2.80
CA GLY A 225 8.01 2.33 -2.23
C GLY A 225 9.13 1.47 -2.83
N CYS A 226 8.80 0.33 -3.44
CA CYS A 226 9.73 -0.51 -4.18
C CYS A 226 8.96 -1.47 -5.09
N SER A 227 9.69 -2.27 -5.85
CA SER A 227 9.16 -3.15 -6.89
C SER A 227 8.37 -4.34 -6.36
N ARG A 228 8.35 -4.58 -5.05
CA ARG A 228 7.46 -5.56 -4.41
C ARG A 228 5.98 -5.25 -4.63
N GLY A 229 5.61 -3.96 -4.55
CA GLY A 229 4.21 -3.53 -4.69
C GLY A 229 3.27 -4.16 -3.65
N CYS A 230 3.57 -4.02 -2.35
CA CYS A 230 2.74 -4.58 -1.27
C CYS A 230 1.28 -4.11 -1.34
N ASN A 231 0.34 -5.01 -1.04
CA ASN A 231 -1.08 -4.66 -0.91
C ASN A 231 -1.30 -3.89 0.38
N ILE A 232 -2.03 -2.78 0.27
CA ILE A 232 -2.29 -1.87 1.39
C ILE A 232 -3.71 -1.36 1.36
N ASP A 233 -4.14 -0.84 2.51
CA ASP A 233 -5.28 0.06 2.63
C ASP A 233 -4.78 1.47 2.91
N ILE A 234 -5.27 2.42 2.12
CA ILE A 234 -5.00 3.85 2.28
C ILE A 234 -6.12 4.44 3.13
N TRP A 235 -5.79 4.88 4.34
CA TRP A 235 -6.75 5.50 5.26
C TRP A 235 -6.78 7.00 5.09
N VAL A 236 -7.95 7.53 4.73
CA VAL A 236 -8.14 8.94 4.40
C VAL A 236 -9.18 9.60 5.29
N ARG A 237 -8.94 10.87 5.59
CA ARG A 237 -9.92 11.77 6.19
C ARG A 237 -9.71 13.16 5.61
N ASN A 238 -10.80 13.85 5.28
CA ASN A 238 -10.76 15.20 4.73
C ASN A 238 -9.87 15.33 3.47
N ASN A 239 -9.89 14.31 2.61
CA ASN A 239 -9.03 14.25 1.40
C ASN A 239 -7.52 14.24 1.70
N GLU A 240 -7.12 13.84 2.91
CA GLU A 240 -5.73 13.68 3.35
C GLU A 240 -5.50 12.23 3.81
N ILE A 241 -4.35 11.66 3.43
CA ILE A 241 -3.97 10.31 3.86
C ILE A 241 -3.37 10.38 5.26
N LEU A 242 -3.91 9.62 6.22
CA LEU A 242 -3.44 9.65 7.61
C LEU A 242 -2.54 8.47 7.98
N ARG A 243 -2.79 7.29 7.40
CA ARG A 243 -1.96 6.09 7.61
C ARG A 243 -2.12 5.11 6.44
N LEU A 244 -1.14 4.20 6.33
CA LEU A 244 -1.21 3.02 5.48
C LEU A 244 -1.15 1.77 6.35
N THR A 245 -2.00 0.79 6.08
CA THR A 245 -1.99 -0.53 6.75
C THR A 245 -1.79 -1.64 5.72
N PRO A 246 -1.20 -2.78 6.08
CA PRO A 246 -0.97 -3.87 5.15
C PRO A 246 -2.31 -4.56 4.88
N ARG A 247 -2.52 -4.98 3.64
CA ARG A 247 -3.64 -5.82 3.25
C ARG A 247 -3.14 -7.22 2.91
N HIS A 248 -3.89 -8.23 3.32
CA HIS A 248 -3.49 -9.62 3.15
C HIS A 248 -3.43 -10.01 1.66
N ASN A 249 -2.26 -10.45 1.20
CA ASN A 249 -2.05 -11.08 -0.11
C ASN A 249 -0.86 -12.05 -0.03
N GLU A 250 -1.16 -13.35 0.03
CA GLU A 250 -0.19 -14.41 0.23
C GLU A 250 0.88 -14.48 -0.89
N GLU A 251 0.53 -14.07 -2.11
CA GLU A 251 1.44 -14.09 -3.27
C GLU A 251 2.40 -12.89 -3.32
N VAL A 252 2.17 -11.86 -2.50
CA VAL A 252 2.94 -10.60 -2.56
C VAL A 252 3.60 -10.27 -1.23
N ASN A 253 2.80 -9.92 -0.21
CA ASN A 253 3.32 -9.42 1.06
C ASN A 253 2.79 -10.19 2.27
N SER A 254 2.06 -11.27 2.04
CA SER A 254 1.32 -12.03 3.04
C SER A 254 0.52 -11.07 3.94
N TYR A 255 0.91 -10.83 5.20
CA TYR A 255 0.24 -9.89 6.11
C TYR A 255 1.04 -8.62 6.39
N TRP A 256 2.20 -8.45 5.79
CA TRP A 256 3.25 -7.55 6.28
C TRP A 256 3.51 -6.37 5.34
N MET A 257 4.16 -5.35 5.88
CA MET A 257 4.66 -4.21 5.12
C MET A 257 5.83 -3.57 5.86
N CYS A 258 6.87 -3.15 5.13
CA CYS A 258 8.02 -2.45 5.72
C CYS A 258 7.65 -1.04 6.21
N ASP A 259 8.40 -0.56 7.19
CA ASP A 259 8.17 0.74 7.84
C ASP A 259 8.40 1.91 6.88
N TYR A 260 9.38 1.78 5.96
CA TYR A 260 9.60 2.75 4.89
C TYR A 260 8.34 2.95 4.04
N GLY A 261 7.72 1.84 3.64
CA GLY A 261 6.49 1.86 2.85
C GLY A 261 5.37 2.60 3.58
N ARG A 262 5.17 2.28 4.87
CA ARG A 262 4.13 2.87 5.73
C ARG A 262 4.31 4.37 5.92
N LEU A 263 5.54 4.82 6.12
CA LEU A 263 5.82 6.18 6.56
C LEU A 263 6.12 7.15 5.42
N ASN A 264 6.59 6.69 4.26
CA ASN A 264 7.15 7.59 3.24
C ASN A 264 6.37 7.67 1.94
N THR A 265 5.63 6.62 1.57
CA THR A 265 5.09 6.50 0.21
C THR A 265 3.86 7.36 -0.07
N PHE A 266 3.17 7.84 0.97
CA PHE A 266 2.01 8.72 0.81
C PHE A 266 2.32 10.21 1.07
N LYS A 267 3.49 10.54 1.64
CA LYS A 267 3.84 11.91 2.04
C LYS A 267 3.83 12.88 0.87
N ASN A 268 4.24 12.42 -0.32
CA ASN A 268 4.20 13.21 -1.55
C ASN A 268 2.76 13.64 -1.92
N VAL A 269 1.75 12.81 -1.66
CA VAL A 269 0.34 13.13 -1.95
C VAL A 269 -0.15 14.29 -1.09
N ASN A 270 0.18 14.27 0.20
CA ASN A 270 -0.22 15.30 1.16
C ASN A 270 0.65 16.56 1.12
N ALA A 271 1.83 16.49 0.49
CA ALA A 271 2.81 17.57 0.55
C ALA A 271 2.27 18.92 0.02
N GLU A 272 2.80 20.00 0.59
CA GLU A 272 2.56 21.36 0.08
C GLU A 272 3.25 21.60 -1.26
N THR A 273 4.28 20.80 -1.58
CA THR A 273 5.01 20.87 -2.85
C THR A 273 4.23 20.33 -4.05
N ARG A 274 2.94 20.01 -3.90
CA ARG A 274 2.12 19.51 -5.01
C ARG A 274 1.97 20.54 -6.13
N VAL A 275 2.12 20.08 -7.38
CA VAL A 275 1.79 20.90 -8.55
C VAL A 275 0.27 20.90 -8.69
N ASP A 276 -0.32 22.08 -8.56
CA ASP A 276 -1.77 22.26 -8.41
C ASP A 276 -2.48 22.80 -9.66
N CYS A 277 -1.72 23.11 -10.73
CA CYS A 277 -2.22 23.60 -12.01
C CYS A 277 -1.11 23.54 -13.09
N PRO A 278 -1.47 23.62 -14.39
CA PRO A 278 -0.51 23.69 -15.49
C PRO A 278 0.41 24.90 -15.44
N GLN A 279 1.69 24.74 -15.82
CA GLN A 279 2.67 25.83 -15.79
C GLN A 279 3.53 25.90 -17.03
N LEU A 280 3.84 27.13 -17.43
CA LEU A 280 4.73 27.47 -18.53
C LEU A 280 5.84 28.40 -18.05
N ARG A 281 7.06 28.17 -18.52
CA ARG A 281 8.17 29.09 -18.30
C ARG A 281 8.07 30.27 -19.27
N ARG A 282 7.99 31.47 -18.69
CA ARG A 282 8.01 32.77 -19.37
C ARG A 282 9.02 33.67 -18.68
N GLU A 283 9.92 34.28 -19.45
CA GLU A 283 10.95 35.19 -18.91
C GLU A 283 11.74 34.59 -17.73
N GLY A 284 12.06 33.30 -17.82
CA GLY A 284 12.80 32.55 -16.80
C GLY A 284 11.99 32.08 -15.59
N LYS A 285 10.70 32.42 -15.46
CA LYS A 285 9.84 32.04 -14.34
C LYS A 285 8.69 31.13 -14.77
N LEU A 286 8.33 30.18 -13.91
CA LEU A 286 7.13 29.36 -14.10
C LEU A 286 5.88 30.17 -13.76
N VAL A 287 4.93 30.21 -14.69
CA VAL A 287 3.66 30.93 -14.59
C VAL A 287 2.53 29.93 -14.73
N LYS A 288 1.54 30.01 -13.83
CA LYS A 288 0.31 29.20 -13.86
C LYS A 288 -0.54 29.58 -15.07
N VAL A 289 -1.03 28.59 -15.83
CA VAL A 289 -1.83 28.76 -17.05
C VAL A 289 -2.99 27.78 -17.10
N GLY A 290 -3.96 28.03 -17.99
CA GLY A 290 -5.08 27.13 -18.23
C GLY A 290 -4.72 25.91 -19.06
N TRP A 291 -5.56 24.86 -19.00
CA TRP A 291 -5.35 23.63 -19.77
C TRP A 291 -5.31 23.84 -21.29
N ASP A 292 -6.20 24.66 -21.83
CA ASP A 292 -6.25 24.90 -23.29
C ASP A 292 -4.99 25.62 -23.79
N GLU A 293 -4.49 26.59 -23.01
CA GLU A 293 -3.26 27.33 -23.30
C GLU A 293 -2.05 26.40 -23.27
N ILE A 294 -1.89 25.60 -22.21
CA ILE A 294 -0.72 24.71 -22.12
C ILE A 294 -0.71 23.64 -23.21
N TYR A 295 -1.87 23.12 -23.63
CA TYR A 295 -1.93 22.16 -24.72
C TYR A 295 -1.53 22.81 -26.05
N ALA A 296 -2.04 24.01 -26.34
CA ALA A 296 -1.69 24.74 -27.56
C ALA A 296 -0.19 25.08 -27.60
N GLU A 297 0.36 25.59 -26.51
CA GLU A 297 1.78 25.97 -26.41
C GLU A 297 2.71 24.76 -26.50
N THR A 298 2.38 23.67 -25.79
CA THR A 298 3.15 22.42 -25.88
C THR A 298 3.13 21.87 -27.29
N ALA A 299 1.96 21.83 -27.93
CA ALA A 299 1.81 21.35 -29.30
C ALA A 299 2.60 22.21 -30.31
N SER A 300 2.63 23.52 -30.11
CA SER A 300 3.41 24.46 -30.93
C SER A 300 4.91 24.23 -30.78
N ARG A 301 5.40 24.18 -29.53
CA ARG A 301 6.84 24.02 -29.25
C ARG A 301 7.36 22.65 -29.64
N ILE A 302 6.63 21.56 -29.39
CA ILE A 302 7.13 20.24 -29.76
C ILE A 302 7.19 20.05 -31.28
N LYS A 303 6.32 20.72 -32.05
CA LYS A 303 6.31 20.70 -33.52
C LYS A 303 7.48 21.44 -34.16
N SER A 304 8.20 22.31 -33.42
CA SER A 304 9.37 23.01 -33.97
C SER A 304 10.63 22.14 -34.04
N PHE A 305 10.61 20.94 -33.45
CA PHE A 305 11.74 20.01 -33.45
C PHE A 305 11.51 18.88 -34.46
N ALA A 306 12.59 18.41 -35.09
CA ALA A 306 12.52 17.19 -35.89
C ALA A 306 12.33 15.97 -34.97
N LYS A 307 11.66 14.92 -35.47
CA LYS A 307 11.38 13.70 -34.69
C LYS A 307 12.61 13.07 -34.02
N ASP A 308 13.78 13.16 -34.66
CA ASP A 308 15.04 12.59 -34.16
C ASP A 308 15.73 13.49 -33.14
N GLU A 309 15.28 14.74 -32.98
CA GLU A 309 15.76 15.71 -31.98
C GLU A 309 14.96 15.66 -30.67
N VAL A 310 13.85 14.90 -30.64
CA VAL A 310 12.98 14.73 -29.48
C VAL A 310 13.22 13.37 -28.84
N ALA A 311 13.44 13.36 -27.53
CA ALA A 311 13.52 12.15 -26.72
C ALA A 311 12.43 12.11 -25.64
N PHE A 312 12.15 10.91 -25.17
CA PHE A 312 11.09 10.62 -24.21
C PHE A 312 11.64 9.76 -23.07
N PHE A 313 11.40 10.19 -21.83
CA PHE A 313 11.61 9.38 -20.65
C PHE A 313 10.25 8.94 -20.09
N GLY A 314 9.96 7.65 -20.19
CA GLY A 314 8.88 7.01 -19.43
C GLY A 314 9.22 6.96 -17.94
N SER A 315 8.42 6.26 -17.15
CA SER A 315 8.66 6.18 -15.71
C SER A 315 8.24 4.88 -15.09
N ALA A 316 9.10 4.36 -14.22
CA ALA A 316 8.82 3.20 -13.39
C ALA A 316 7.96 3.54 -12.15
N HIS A 317 7.63 4.82 -11.94
CA HIS A 317 6.64 5.27 -10.96
C HIS A 317 5.24 5.47 -11.57
N ALA A 318 5.15 5.64 -12.89
CA ALA A 318 3.88 5.84 -13.59
C ALA A 318 3.12 4.51 -13.77
N SER A 319 1.79 4.57 -13.85
CA SER A 319 0.97 3.37 -14.13
C SER A 319 1.20 2.82 -15.54
N CYS A 320 0.82 1.56 -15.77
CA CYS A 320 0.95 0.92 -17.08
C CYS A 320 0.17 1.69 -18.16
N GLU A 321 -1.01 2.21 -17.83
CA GLU A 321 -1.83 3.01 -18.77
C GLU A 321 -1.14 4.31 -19.16
N ASN A 322 -0.51 4.99 -18.19
CA ASN A 322 0.23 6.23 -18.45
C ASN A 322 1.44 5.95 -19.34
N ASN A 323 2.23 4.92 -19.01
CA ASN A 323 3.39 4.52 -19.81
C ASN A 323 2.98 4.05 -21.21
N TYR A 324 1.91 3.27 -21.33
CA TYR A 324 1.43 2.75 -22.61
C TYR A 324 1.04 3.91 -23.54
N LEU A 325 0.26 4.85 -23.02
CA LEU A 325 -0.15 5.98 -23.83
C LEU A 325 1.00 6.94 -24.14
N PHE A 326 1.97 7.05 -23.23
CA PHE A 326 3.20 7.83 -23.46
C PHE A 326 4.05 7.22 -24.57
N ALA A 327 4.25 5.89 -24.57
CA ALA A 327 4.94 5.18 -25.64
C ALA A 327 4.21 5.33 -26.98
N LYS A 328 2.87 5.20 -26.96
CA LYS A 328 2.03 5.40 -28.15
C LYS A 328 2.13 6.83 -28.66
N PHE A 329 2.11 7.84 -27.80
CA PHE A 329 2.27 9.25 -28.15
C PHE A 329 3.62 9.51 -28.81
N ALA A 330 4.71 9.08 -28.18
CA ALA A 330 6.07 9.23 -28.71
C ALA A 330 6.20 8.67 -30.14
N ARG A 331 5.68 7.45 -30.36
CA ARG A 331 5.84 6.71 -31.63
C ARG A 331 4.86 7.12 -32.73
N THR A 332 3.60 7.39 -32.38
CA THR A 332 2.53 7.60 -33.37
C THR A 332 2.18 9.06 -33.61
N VAL A 333 2.38 9.93 -32.62
CA VAL A 333 2.09 11.36 -32.73
C VAL A 333 3.35 12.13 -33.11
N ILE A 334 4.45 11.90 -32.39
CA ILE A 334 5.71 12.61 -32.64
C ILE A 334 6.61 11.86 -33.64
N GLY A 335 6.51 10.53 -33.67
CA GLY A 335 7.32 9.69 -34.56
C GLY A 335 8.75 9.48 -34.09
N SER A 336 9.05 9.75 -32.81
CA SER A 336 10.37 9.53 -32.23
C SER A 336 10.53 8.08 -31.78
N GLY A 337 11.69 7.51 -32.08
CA GLY A 337 12.13 6.21 -31.58
C GLY A 337 12.94 6.28 -30.29
N ASN A 338 13.31 7.48 -29.84
CA ASN A 338 14.17 7.74 -28.69
C ASN A 338 13.32 7.76 -27.42
N LEU A 339 13.10 6.58 -26.85
CA LEU A 339 12.22 6.36 -25.72
C LEU A 339 12.86 5.36 -24.79
N ASP A 340 13.05 5.72 -23.53
CA ASP A 340 13.48 4.80 -22.49
C ASP A 340 13.02 5.32 -21.12
N PHE A 341 13.51 4.77 -20.01
CA PHE A 341 13.36 5.36 -18.69
C PHE A 341 14.63 5.14 -17.86
N MET A 342 14.74 5.85 -16.74
CA MET A 342 15.86 5.68 -15.82
C MET A 342 15.54 4.55 -14.83
N ASP A 343 16.48 3.64 -14.64
CA ASP A 343 16.38 2.67 -13.54
C ASP A 343 16.65 3.40 -12.20
N HIS A 344 15.82 3.16 -11.18
CA HIS A 344 16.08 3.62 -9.82
C HIS A 344 16.40 2.41 -8.95
N PHE A 345 17.69 2.18 -8.75
CA PHE A 345 18.20 1.02 -8.04
C PHE A 345 19.04 1.48 -6.84
N ASP A 346 18.64 1.06 -5.66
CA ASP A 346 19.37 1.26 -4.41
C ASP A 346 19.83 -0.11 -3.88
N PRO A 347 21.13 -0.43 -3.97
CA PRO A 347 21.66 -1.71 -3.52
C PRO A 347 21.58 -1.92 -2.00
N GLU A 348 21.38 -0.86 -1.21
CA GLU A 348 21.31 -0.91 0.25
C GLU A 348 19.86 -1.01 0.75
N PHE A 349 18.87 -0.87 -0.13
CA PHE A 349 17.47 -0.86 0.29
C PHE A 349 16.89 -2.27 0.49
N GLY A 350 17.20 -3.22 -0.36
CA GLY A 350 16.58 -4.55 -0.37
C GLY A 350 16.93 -5.42 0.83
N ASP A 351 16.08 -6.41 1.09
CA ASP A 351 16.30 -7.44 2.10
C ASP A 351 15.71 -8.79 1.66
N ASP A 352 15.90 -9.82 2.48
CA ASP A 352 15.41 -11.17 2.23
C ASP A 352 13.91 -11.37 2.59
N LEU A 353 13.20 -10.30 2.99
CA LEU A 353 11.80 -10.38 3.42
C LEU A 353 10.84 -9.74 2.41
N LEU A 354 10.80 -8.41 2.31
CA LEU A 354 9.89 -7.71 1.39
C LEU A 354 10.54 -6.59 0.59
N LYS A 355 11.53 -5.87 1.13
CA LYS A 355 12.14 -4.72 0.47
C LYS A 355 12.92 -5.17 -0.75
N GLN A 356 12.86 -4.42 -1.84
CA GLN A 356 13.54 -4.74 -3.10
C GLN A 356 14.40 -3.56 -3.54
N ASN A 357 15.59 -3.84 -4.08
CA ASN A 357 16.56 -2.81 -4.50
C ASN A 357 16.04 -1.91 -5.63
N ASP A 358 15.14 -2.40 -6.48
CA ASP A 358 14.38 -1.52 -7.37
C ASP A 358 13.35 -0.75 -6.53
N VAL A 359 13.63 0.53 -6.27
CA VAL A 359 12.84 1.43 -5.42
C VAL A 359 11.66 2.07 -6.18
N THR A 360 11.29 1.50 -7.32
CA THR A 360 10.09 1.87 -8.07
C THR A 360 9.10 0.70 -8.09
N SER A 361 7.81 0.99 -8.22
CA SER A 361 6.77 -0.06 -8.15
C SER A 361 6.39 -0.66 -9.50
N ASN A 362 6.93 -0.15 -10.61
CA ASN A 362 6.42 -0.49 -11.93
C ASN A 362 7.48 -0.56 -13.05
N SER A 363 8.75 -0.80 -12.75
CA SER A 363 9.80 -0.98 -13.79
C SER A 363 9.42 -2.02 -14.85
N MET A 364 8.89 -3.18 -14.42
CA MET A 364 8.45 -4.21 -15.34
C MET A 364 7.22 -3.78 -16.15
N GLY A 365 6.25 -3.12 -15.52
CA GLY A 365 5.07 -2.63 -16.22
C GLY A 365 5.38 -1.54 -17.23
N ALA A 366 6.35 -0.65 -16.95
CA ALA A 366 6.84 0.33 -17.91
C ALA A 366 7.44 -0.36 -19.15
N LYS A 367 8.24 -1.41 -18.97
CA LYS A 367 8.77 -2.23 -20.06
C LYS A 367 7.66 -2.92 -20.86
N PHE A 368 6.68 -3.56 -20.20
CA PHE A 368 5.55 -4.20 -20.87
C PHE A 368 4.63 -3.22 -21.61
N ALA A 369 4.42 -2.03 -21.04
CA ALA A 369 3.69 -0.93 -21.66
C ALA A 369 4.42 -0.33 -22.88
N GLY A 370 5.64 -0.79 -23.17
CA GLY A 370 6.38 -0.47 -24.38
C GLY A 370 7.31 0.74 -24.23
N ILE A 371 7.69 1.12 -23.00
CA ILE A 371 8.79 2.07 -22.77
C ILE A 371 10.10 1.35 -23.07
N SER A 372 10.54 1.49 -24.32
CA SER A 372 11.78 0.93 -24.82
C SER A 372 12.17 1.64 -26.11
N PRO A 373 13.48 1.67 -26.45
CA PRO A 373 13.92 2.27 -27.69
C PRO A 373 13.37 1.48 -28.89
N SER A 374 13.06 2.19 -29.97
CA SER A 374 12.83 1.53 -31.27
C SER A 374 14.13 0.90 -31.80
N LYS A 375 14.07 0.10 -32.87
CA LYS A 375 15.26 -0.53 -33.47
C LYS A 375 16.40 0.45 -33.81
N SER A 376 16.05 1.68 -34.19
CA SER A 376 17.01 2.76 -34.49
C SER A 376 16.97 3.89 -33.46
N GLY A 377 16.27 3.69 -32.35
CA GLY A 377 16.12 4.66 -31.29
C GLY A 377 17.22 4.56 -30.24
N LEU A 378 17.43 5.65 -29.52
CA LEU A 378 18.38 5.72 -28.42
C LEU A 378 17.74 5.22 -27.12
N ASN A 379 18.49 4.42 -26.37
CA ASN A 379 18.20 4.07 -24.97
C ASN A 379 18.57 5.24 -24.04
N PHE A 380 18.35 5.09 -22.73
CA PHE A 380 18.61 6.13 -21.73
C PHE A 380 20.01 6.76 -21.86
N GLU A 381 21.07 5.94 -21.81
CA GLU A 381 22.46 6.41 -21.96
C GLU A 381 22.73 7.07 -23.33
N GLY A 382 22.15 6.50 -24.39
CA GLY A 382 22.21 7.07 -25.73
C GLY A 382 21.57 8.45 -25.82
N ILE A 383 20.41 8.64 -25.18
CA ILE A 383 19.71 9.93 -25.09
C ILE A 383 20.58 10.93 -24.33
N ILE A 384 21.09 10.58 -23.15
CA ILE A 384 21.97 11.46 -22.36
C ILE A 384 23.21 11.88 -23.16
N LYS A 385 23.85 10.93 -23.85
CA LYS A 385 24.98 11.23 -24.74
C LYS A 385 24.58 12.17 -25.88
N ALA A 386 23.44 11.92 -26.52
CA ALA A 386 22.96 12.74 -27.63
C ALA A 386 22.56 14.16 -27.19
N ILE A 387 22.08 14.34 -25.96
CA ILE A 387 21.86 15.68 -25.35
C ILE A 387 23.21 16.39 -25.17
N ARG A 388 24.23 15.70 -24.63
CA ARG A 388 25.59 16.28 -24.49
C ARG A 388 26.16 16.74 -25.82
N GLU A 389 25.88 16.00 -26.90
CA GLU A 389 26.32 16.29 -28.27
C GLU A 389 25.42 17.32 -29.02
N GLY A 390 24.32 17.78 -28.41
CA GLY A 390 23.37 18.73 -29.02
C GLY A 390 22.51 18.14 -30.14
N LYS A 391 22.42 16.80 -30.24
CA LYS A 391 21.58 16.09 -31.21
C LYS A 391 20.13 15.97 -30.73
N ILE A 392 19.94 15.76 -29.42
CA ILE A 392 18.63 15.86 -28.77
C ILE A 392 18.51 17.25 -28.17
N LYS A 393 17.42 17.93 -28.51
CA LYS A 393 17.15 19.32 -28.11
C LYS A 393 15.89 19.43 -27.26
N ALA A 394 14.96 18.49 -27.41
CA ALA A 394 13.74 18.43 -26.61
C ALA A 394 13.65 17.11 -25.85
N LEU A 395 13.30 17.18 -24.55
CA LEU A 395 13.07 16.01 -23.71
C LEU A 395 11.67 16.11 -23.08
N TYR A 396 10.93 15.01 -23.15
CA TYR A 396 9.64 14.86 -22.49
C TYR A 396 9.77 13.77 -21.42
N ILE A 397 9.60 14.14 -20.14
CA ILE A 397 9.68 13.23 -18.99
C ILE A 397 8.29 12.97 -18.41
N LEU A 398 7.95 11.69 -18.24
CA LEU A 398 6.72 11.22 -17.60
C LEU A 398 6.99 10.96 -16.11
N GLU A 399 6.31 11.66 -15.18
CA GLU A 399 6.21 11.29 -13.75
C GLU A 399 7.50 10.78 -13.09
N ASP A 400 8.64 11.46 -13.29
CA ASP A 400 9.94 11.08 -12.72
C ASP A 400 10.77 12.31 -12.32
N ASP A 401 11.55 12.18 -11.24
CA ASP A 401 12.54 13.16 -10.80
C ASP A 401 13.96 12.64 -11.05
N VAL A 402 14.33 12.59 -12.33
CA VAL A 402 15.62 12.05 -12.78
C VAL A 402 16.82 12.78 -12.19
N ILE A 403 16.69 14.07 -11.88
CA ILE A 403 17.79 14.88 -11.32
C ILE A 403 18.03 14.57 -9.84
N SER A 404 16.99 14.30 -9.04
CA SER A 404 17.22 13.92 -7.65
C SER A 404 17.86 12.54 -7.53
N ALA A 405 17.49 11.61 -8.40
CA ALA A 405 18.08 10.28 -8.43
C ALA A 405 19.47 10.25 -9.10
N ASN A 406 19.72 11.11 -10.09
CA ASN A 406 21.07 11.30 -10.66
C ASN A 406 21.40 12.81 -10.82
N PRO A 407 22.04 13.42 -9.81
CA PRO A 407 22.39 14.85 -9.84
C PRO A 407 23.29 15.27 -11.01
N GLU A 408 24.05 14.35 -11.62
CA GLU A 408 24.91 14.68 -12.77
C GLU A 408 24.11 15.10 -14.01
N LEU A 409 22.83 14.71 -14.07
CA LEU A 409 21.94 15.04 -15.18
C LEU A 409 21.55 16.51 -15.22
N GLU A 410 21.66 17.25 -14.12
CA GLU A 410 21.25 18.65 -14.02
C GLU A 410 21.90 19.51 -15.12
N ASN A 411 23.23 19.44 -15.22
CA ASN A 411 24.01 20.21 -16.21
C ASN A 411 23.81 19.74 -17.65
N ILE A 412 23.31 18.51 -17.84
CA ILE A 412 23.07 17.93 -19.17
C ILE A 412 21.69 18.36 -19.66
N ILE A 413 20.68 18.18 -18.81
CA ILE A 413 19.28 18.55 -19.07
C ILE A 413 19.14 20.06 -19.23
N ALA A 414 19.92 20.87 -18.50
CA ALA A 414 19.94 22.33 -18.65
C ALA A 414 20.37 22.83 -20.04
N LYS A 415 20.93 21.97 -20.91
CA LYS A 415 21.31 22.30 -22.29
C LYS A 415 20.16 22.16 -23.30
N LEU A 416 19.04 21.56 -22.90
CA LEU A 416 17.90 21.36 -23.79
C LEU A 416 17.25 22.70 -24.14
N ASP A 417 16.73 22.78 -25.36
CA ASP A 417 15.92 23.91 -25.83
C ASP A 417 14.48 23.81 -25.32
N LEU A 418 14.02 22.60 -24.97
CA LEU A 418 12.69 22.33 -24.43
C LEU A 418 12.70 21.15 -23.45
N LEU A 419 12.24 21.38 -22.22
CA LEU A 419 11.96 20.33 -21.24
C LEU A 419 10.49 20.33 -20.84
N ILE A 420 9.79 19.22 -21.11
CA ILE A 420 8.40 18.98 -20.72
C ILE A 420 8.37 17.94 -19.61
N VAL A 421 7.73 18.23 -18.49
CA VAL A 421 7.68 17.33 -17.33
C VAL A 421 6.25 17.14 -16.85
N HIS A 422 5.85 15.88 -16.72
CA HIS A 422 4.68 15.47 -15.96
C HIS A 422 5.11 15.27 -14.51
N SER A 423 4.52 15.99 -13.55
CA SER A 423 4.87 15.80 -12.14
C SER A 423 3.69 16.03 -11.20
N SER A 424 3.61 15.23 -10.14
CA SER A 424 2.68 15.46 -9.03
C SER A 424 3.21 16.52 -8.05
N ASN A 425 4.54 16.69 -7.94
CA ASN A 425 5.20 17.56 -6.96
C ASN A 425 6.33 18.38 -7.62
N TYR A 426 6.56 19.60 -7.13
CA TYR A 426 7.78 20.33 -7.43
C TYR A 426 8.98 19.58 -6.84
N ASN A 427 9.99 19.46 -7.67
CA ASN A 427 11.19 18.67 -7.44
C ASN A 427 12.35 19.23 -8.29
N LYS A 428 13.54 18.61 -8.22
CA LYS A 428 14.73 19.13 -8.92
C LYS A 428 14.55 19.14 -10.44
N THR A 429 13.89 18.12 -11.00
CA THR A 429 13.59 18.05 -12.44
C THR A 429 12.63 19.16 -12.89
N THR A 430 11.55 19.42 -12.15
CA THR A 430 10.60 20.50 -12.48
C THR A 430 11.22 21.89 -12.39
N ALA A 431 12.28 22.08 -11.60
CA ALA A 431 12.97 23.36 -11.48
C ALA A 431 13.59 23.82 -12.80
N LEU A 432 13.99 22.88 -13.67
CA LEU A 432 14.51 23.14 -15.01
C LEU A 432 13.44 23.13 -16.11
N ALA A 433 12.22 22.65 -15.83
CA ALA A 433 11.19 22.44 -16.85
C ALA A 433 10.72 23.75 -17.48
N ASP A 434 10.46 23.71 -18.79
CA ASP A 434 9.79 24.78 -19.52
C ASP A 434 8.27 24.65 -19.47
N ILE A 435 7.79 23.40 -19.37
CA ILE A 435 6.38 23.05 -19.35
C ILE A 435 6.18 22.01 -18.25
N ILE A 436 5.27 22.29 -17.32
CA ILE A 436 4.89 21.35 -16.26
C ILE A 436 3.40 21.02 -16.39
N PHE A 437 3.12 19.74 -16.51
CA PHE A 437 1.77 19.20 -16.41
C PHE A 437 1.53 18.64 -14.99
N PRO A 438 0.51 19.12 -14.26
CA PRO A 438 0.15 18.60 -12.95
C PRO A 438 -0.48 17.21 -13.10
N VAL A 439 0.14 16.21 -12.47
CA VAL A 439 -0.34 14.83 -12.57
C VAL A 439 -0.96 14.35 -11.26
N ALA A 440 -2.06 13.61 -11.40
CA ALA A 440 -2.68 12.89 -10.31
C ALA A 440 -1.70 11.85 -9.74
N ALA A 441 -1.47 11.89 -8.44
CA ALA A 441 -0.65 10.91 -7.74
C ALA A 441 -1.29 9.51 -7.77
N ILE A 442 -0.55 8.49 -7.36
CA ILE A 442 -1.05 7.10 -7.38
C ILE A 442 -2.32 6.91 -6.54
N ALA A 443 -2.43 7.61 -5.40
CA ALA A 443 -3.63 7.60 -4.56
C ALA A 443 -4.80 8.44 -5.11
N GLU A 444 -4.67 9.04 -6.29
CA GLU A 444 -5.66 9.96 -6.89
C GLU A 444 -6.18 9.48 -8.24
N LYS A 445 -5.77 8.29 -8.70
CA LYS A 445 -6.16 7.76 -10.01
C LYS A 445 -6.35 6.24 -10.01
N ASN A 446 -7.13 5.77 -10.98
CA ASN A 446 -7.13 4.36 -11.35
C ASN A 446 -5.94 4.05 -12.26
N GLY A 447 -5.44 2.84 -12.15
CA GLY A 447 -4.39 2.32 -13.02
C GLY A 447 -3.87 0.97 -12.55
N THR A 448 -2.89 0.44 -13.28
CA THR A 448 -2.26 -0.84 -12.97
C THR A 448 -0.74 -0.70 -12.81
N LEU A 449 -0.18 -1.50 -11.91
CA LEU A 449 1.27 -1.64 -11.68
C LEU A 449 1.64 -3.12 -11.78
N VAL A 450 2.84 -3.43 -12.26
CA VAL A 450 3.38 -4.77 -12.35
C VAL A 450 4.62 -4.86 -11.48
N ASN A 451 4.55 -5.69 -10.45
CA ASN A 451 5.64 -5.89 -9.50
C ASN A 451 6.81 -6.68 -10.14
N PHE A 452 7.94 -6.80 -9.43
CA PHE A 452 9.14 -7.51 -9.91
C PHE A 452 8.93 -9.02 -10.15
N GLU A 453 7.88 -9.60 -9.58
CA GLU A 453 7.50 -11.00 -9.78
C GLU A 453 6.52 -11.16 -10.97
N GLY A 454 6.10 -10.07 -11.62
CA GLY A 454 5.15 -10.13 -12.73
C GLY A 454 3.70 -10.29 -12.28
N VAL A 455 3.36 -9.88 -11.06
CA VAL A 455 1.98 -9.75 -10.61
C VAL A 455 1.47 -8.37 -11.00
N ILE A 456 0.45 -8.31 -11.85
CA ILE A 456 -0.26 -7.07 -12.15
C ILE A 456 -1.30 -6.78 -11.07
N GLN A 457 -1.34 -5.54 -10.60
CA GLN A 457 -2.17 -5.12 -9.47
C GLN A 457 -2.80 -3.75 -9.74
N ARG A 458 -3.98 -3.51 -9.15
CA ARG A 458 -4.78 -2.30 -9.38
C ARG A 458 -4.59 -1.28 -8.27
N ILE A 459 -4.34 -0.03 -8.66
CA ILE A 459 -4.41 1.16 -7.78
C ILE A 459 -5.77 1.83 -7.95
N ARG A 460 -6.28 2.42 -6.86
CA ARG A 460 -7.58 3.10 -6.82
C ARG A 460 -7.44 4.49 -6.18
N PRO A 461 -8.24 5.48 -6.61
CA PRO A 461 -8.24 6.81 -6.01
C PRO A 461 -8.81 6.78 -4.58
N ALA A 462 -7.95 6.99 -3.60
CA ALA A 462 -8.28 7.20 -2.19
C ALA A 462 -8.48 8.70 -1.87
N VAL A 463 -7.91 9.59 -2.68
CA VAL A 463 -7.99 11.05 -2.57
C VAL A 463 -8.57 11.60 -3.87
N ALA A 464 -9.47 12.58 -3.78
CA ALA A 464 -10.09 13.25 -4.91
C ALA A 464 -9.25 14.42 -5.44
N THR A 465 -9.25 14.61 -6.75
CA THR A 465 -8.79 15.81 -7.45
C THR A 465 -10.01 16.58 -7.99
N ILE A 466 -9.77 17.67 -8.73
CA ILE A 466 -10.84 18.32 -9.50
C ILE A 466 -11.32 17.42 -10.65
N ASP A 467 -10.44 16.56 -11.17
CA ASP A 467 -10.71 15.71 -12.34
C ASP A 467 -11.32 14.36 -11.98
N ALA A 468 -10.94 13.78 -10.84
CA ALA A 468 -11.34 12.45 -10.41
C ALA A 468 -11.83 12.46 -8.96
N ASP A 469 -12.95 11.79 -8.70
CA ASP A 469 -13.42 11.53 -7.33
C ASP A 469 -12.84 10.22 -6.80
N ARG A 470 -13.03 9.98 -5.50
CA ARG A 470 -12.62 8.74 -4.84
C ARG A 470 -13.41 7.54 -5.37
N ALA A 471 -12.78 6.37 -5.34
CA ALA A 471 -13.42 5.14 -5.77
C ALA A 471 -14.52 4.77 -4.78
N LEU A 472 -15.78 4.73 -5.22
CA LEU A 472 -16.87 4.19 -4.39
C LEU A 472 -16.83 2.65 -4.32
N ASP A 473 -16.30 2.02 -5.36
CA ASP A 473 -16.14 0.57 -5.43
C ASP A 473 -14.95 0.10 -4.57
N GLY A 474 -15.21 -0.84 -3.67
CA GLY A 474 -14.20 -1.40 -2.76
C GLY A 474 -13.72 -0.46 -1.64
N MET A 475 -14.35 0.70 -1.45
CA MET A 475 -14.02 1.67 -0.40
C MET A 475 -14.89 1.48 0.85
N GLU A 476 -14.27 1.34 2.01
CA GLU A 476 -14.99 1.39 3.27
C GLU A 476 -15.23 2.85 3.64
N MET A 477 -16.50 3.26 3.64
CA MET A 477 -16.86 4.63 3.93
C MET A 477 -16.91 4.91 5.44
N SER A 478 -16.21 5.96 5.84
CA SER A 478 -16.36 6.61 7.15
C SER A 478 -17.79 7.03 7.42
N ARG A 479 -18.09 7.32 8.69
CA ARG A 479 -19.32 8.01 9.08
C ARG A 479 -19.49 9.34 8.33
N LEU A 480 -18.39 10.07 8.09
CA LEU A 480 -18.39 11.33 7.37
C LEU A 480 -18.76 11.14 5.90
N ASP A 481 -18.22 10.13 5.22
CA ASP A 481 -18.55 9.88 3.82
C ASP A 481 -19.98 9.34 3.63
N LYS A 482 -20.49 8.61 4.63
CA LYS A 482 -21.88 8.09 4.61
C LYS A 482 -22.93 9.15 4.89
N PHE A 483 -22.67 10.06 5.83
CA PHE A 483 -23.71 10.92 6.40
C PHE A 483 -23.35 12.42 6.44
N GLY A 484 -22.10 12.76 6.14
CA GLY A 484 -21.61 14.13 6.16
C GLY A 484 -22.15 14.95 5.00
N THR A 485 -22.12 16.26 5.19
CA THR A 485 -22.53 17.28 4.24
C THR A 485 -21.36 18.22 3.96
N ASN A 486 -21.41 18.94 2.84
CA ASN A 486 -20.37 19.93 2.50
C ASN A 486 -20.31 21.12 3.49
N PHE A 487 -21.28 21.25 4.39
CA PHE A 487 -21.32 22.27 5.44
C PHE A 487 -20.69 21.80 6.75
N ASP A 488 -20.42 20.49 6.88
CA ASP A 488 -19.71 19.99 8.04
C ASP A 488 -18.30 20.53 8.06
N ARG A 489 -17.83 20.92 9.25
CA ARG A 489 -16.51 21.54 9.45
C ARG A 489 -15.36 20.68 8.91
N TRP A 490 -15.58 19.38 8.76
CA TRP A 490 -14.60 18.41 8.30
C TRP A 490 -14.64 18.16 6.77
N ALA A 491 -15.61 18.71 6.03
CA ALA A 491 -15.72 18.54 4.58
C ALA A 491 -14.92 19.58 3.77
N THR A 492 -13.68 19.88 4.17
CA THR A 492 -12.86 20.99 3.61
C THR A 492 -11.63 20.53 2.82
N GLY A 493 -11.62 19.29 2.34
CA GLY A 493 -10.45 18.72 1.65
C GLY A 493 -10.06 19.50 0.40
N VAL A 494 -8.76 19.76 0.22
CA VAL A 494 -8.23 20.47 -0.95
C VAL A 494 -8.26 19.53 -2.16
N LYS A 495 -8.96 19.93 -3.23
CA LYS A 495 -8.95 19.27 -4.54
C LYS A 495 -8.01 20.03 -5.47
N ARG A 496 -7.03 19.32 -6.05
CA ARG A 496 -6.01 19.91 -6.93
C ARG A 496 -6.41 19.78 -8.41
N ASP A 497 -6.01 20.73 -9.26
CA ASP A 497 -6.21 20.62 -10.71
C ASP A 497 -5.11 19.76 -11.33
N ALA A 498 -5.22 18.45 -11.12
CA ALA A 498 -4.28 17.44 -11.58
C ALA A 498 -5.04 16.31 -12.28
N ARG A 499 -4.47 15.79 -13.38
CA ARG A 499 -5.08 14.76 -14.22
C ARG A 499 -4.17 13.55 -14.34
N ALA A 500 -4.72 12.37 -14.64
CA ALA A 500 -3.87 11.24 -15.01
C ALA A 500 -3.11 11.54 -16.32
N SER A 501 -1.85 11.09 -16.42
CA SER A 501 -1.00 11.41 -17.58
C SER A 501 -1.60 10.94 -18.91
N TRP A 502 -2.28 9.79 -18.94
CA TRP A 502 -2.96 9.33 -20.15
C TRP A 502 -4.01 10.34 -20.66
N LYS A 503 -4.70 11.03 -19.74
CA LYS A 503 -5.70 12.06 -20.10
C LYS A 503 -5.03 13.32 -20.62
N ILE A 504 -3.90 13.71 -20.03
CA ILE A 504 -3.06 14.82 -20.49
C ILE A 504 -2.56 14.55 -21.91
N LEU A 505 -2.03 13.36 -22.16
CA LEU A 505 -1.52 12.95 -23.47
C LEU A 505 -2.63 12.87 -24.52
N SER A 506 -3.84 12.43 -24.14
CA SER A 506 -5.01 12.45 -25.02
C SER A 506 -5.39 13.86 -25.45
N GLY A 507 -5.39 14.81 -24.51
CA GLY A 507 -5.63 16.24 -24.79
C GLY A 507 -4.56 16.84 -25.71
N LEU A 508 -3.29 16.56 -25.42
CA LEU A 508 -2.15 17.04 -26.22
C LEU A 508 -2.15 16.43 -27.64
N ALA A 509 -2.45 15.14 -27.78
CA ALA A 509 -2.61 14.49 -29.07
C ALA A 509 -3.74 15.14 -29.88
N GLY A 510 -4.85 15.49 -29.23
CA GLY A 510 -5.95 16.26 -29.83
C GLY A 510 -5.49 17.62 -30.35
N ALA A 511 -4.73 18.38 -29.55
CA ALA A 511 -4.14 19.67 -29.96
C ALA A 511 -3.14 19.53 -31.13
N LEU A 512 -2.49 18.37 -31.26
CA LEU A 512 -1.61 18.04 -32.38
C LEU A 512 -2.36 17.56 -33.64
N GLY A 513 -3.67 17.30 -33.55
CA GLY A 513 -4.53 16.87 -34.66
C GLY A 513 -4.75 15.36 -34.75
N HIS A 514 -4.38 14.60 -33.71
CA HIS A 514 -4.51 13.14 -33.67
C HIS A 514 -5.73 12.69 -32.87
N LYS A 515 -6.32 11.56 -33.26
CA LYS A 515 -7.43 10.93 -32.53
C LYS A 515 -6.87 9.96 -31.49
N MET A 516 -6.90 10.39 -30.23
CA MET A 516 -6.49 9.59 -29.08
C MET A 516 -7.43 9.98 -27.93
N LYS A 517 -8.59 9.31 -27.83
CA LYS A 517 -9.65 9.64 -26.89
C LYS A 517 -10.03 8.42 -26.08
N TYR A 518 -10.01 8.58 -24.77
CA TYR A 518 -10.41 7.60 -23.76
C TYR A 518 -11.24 8.34 -22.71
N ASN A 519 -12.24 7.66 -22.15
CA ASN A 519 -13.09 8.25 -21.12
C ASN A 519 -12.56 7.93 -19.73
N MET A 520 -12.00 6.73 -19.55
CA MET A 520 -11.47 6.23 -18.28
C MET A 520 -10.19 5.41 -18.47
N ALA A 521 -9.51 5.09 -17.36
CA ALA A 521 -8.24 4.35 -17.41
C ALA A 521 -8.44 2.92 -17.95
N GLU A 522 -9.60 2.34 -17.66
CA GLU A 522 -10.10 1.05 -18.13
C GLU A 522 -10.14 0.97 -19.66
N ASP A 523 -10.48 2.08 -20.35
CA ASP A 523 -10.46 2.12 -21.82
C ASP A 523 -9.03 2.00 -22.36
N VAL A 524 -8.06 2.67 -21.69
CA VAL A 524 -6.64 2.60 -22.05
C VAL A 524 -6.11 1.21 -21.78
N PHE A 525 -6.46 0.62 -20.63
CA PHE A 525 -6.08 -0.73 -20.27
C PHE A 525 -6.66 -1.76 -21.24
N SER A 526 -7.92 -1.61 -21.64
CA SER A 526 -8.57 -2.48 -22.63
C SER A 526 -7.84 -2.44 -23.97
N GLU A 527 -7.41 -1.26 -24.43
CA GLU A 527 -6.58 -1.19 -25.64
C GLU A 527 -5.22 -1.86 -25.42
N MET A 528 -4.56 -1.61 -24.28
CA MET A 528 -3.27 -2.19 -23.95
C MET A 528 -3.33 -3.73 -23.89
N SER A 529 -4.35 -4.29 -23.24
CA SER A 529 -4.65 -5.73 -23.16
C SER A 529 -4.78 -6.36 -24.56
N ASN A 530 -5.39 -5.66 -25.51
CA ASN A 530 -5.51 -6.15 -26.89
C ASN A 530 -4.20 -6.10 -27.69
N GLN A 531 -3.25 -5.23 -27.33
CA GLN A 531 -2.03 -4.97 -28.11
C GLN A 531 -0.77 -5.59 -27.50
N VAL A 532 -0.75 -5.80 -26.19
CA VAL A 532 0.40 -6.28 -25.43
C VAL A 532 0.12 -7.69 -24.96
N GLU A 533 0.87 -8.66 -25.50
CA GLU A 533 0.65 -10.09 -25.22
C GLU A 533 0.69 -10.43 -23.72
N ALA A 534 1.50 -9.72 -22.93
CA ALA A 534 1.60 -9.94 -21.48
C ALA A 534 0.28 -9.66 -20.75
N PHE A 535 -0.56 -8.75 -21.25
CA PHE A 535 -1.83 -8.35 -20.62
C PHE A 535 -3.06 -8.95 -21.30
N LYS A 536 -2.84 -9.85 -22.27
CA LYS A 536 -3.88 -10.30 -23.19
C LYS A 536 -5.05 -10.98 -22.49
N GLY A 537 -6.23 -10.46 -22.75
CA GLY A 537 -7.48 -11.01 -22.24
C GLY A 537 -7.72 -10.69 -20.77
N LEU A 538 -6.94 -9.78 -20.18
CA LEU A 538 -7.22 -9.22 -18.87
C LEU A 538 -8.01 -7.93 -19.00
N ASP A 539 -8.91 -7.71 -18.05
CA ASP A 539 -9.48 -6.41 -17.70
C ASP A 539 -9.28 -6.10 -16.20
N TYR A 540 -9.89 -5.01 -15.71
CA TYR A 540 -9.76 -4.63 -14.30
C TYR A 540 -10.51 -5.56 -13.34
N ASP A 541 -11.54 -6.24 -13.80
CA ASP A 541 -12.32 -7.18 -12.99
C ASP A 541 -11.54 -8.50 -12.84
N ASP A 542 -10.86 -8.94 -13.90
CA ASP A 542 -9.93 -10.09 -13.86
C ASP A 542 -8.78 -9.86 -12.87
N ILE A 543 -8.22 -8.64 -12.84
CA ILE A 543 -7.13 -8.27 -11.91
C ILE A 543 -7.63 -8.27 -10.45
N GLY A 544 -8.87 -7.85 -10.23
CA GLY A 544 -9.52 -7.87 -8.93
C GLY A 544 -8.80 -7.05 -7.85
N GLU A 545 -8.75 -7.60 -6.64
CA GLU A 545 -8.14 -6.95 -5.47
C GLU A 545 -6.74 -7.45 -5.14
N THR A 546 -6.44 -8.72 -5.45
CA THR A 546 -5.16 -9.38 -5.14
C THR A 546 -4.18 -9.35 -6.31
N GLY A 547 -4.63 -8.93 -7.49
CA GLY A 547 -3.82 -8.97 -8.69
C GLY A 547 -3.78 -10.34 -9.34
N VAL A 548 -3.13 -10.39 -10.51
CA VAL A 548 -2.99 -11.59 -11.34
C VAL A 548 -1.53 -11.79 -11.71
N LYS A 549 -1.04 -13.03 -11.59
CA LYS A 549 0.28 -13.40 -12.10
C LYS A 549 0.23 -13.42 -13.63
N LEU A 550 1.04 -12.58 -14.26
CA LEU A 550 1.14 -12.57 -15.71
C LEU A 550 1.85 -13.84 -16.22
N ASN A 551 1.34 -14.41 -17.31
CA ASN A 551 1.93 -15.58 -17.96
C ASN A 551 3.16 -15.18 -18.79
N VAL A 552 4.24 -14.78 -18.11
CA VAL A 552 5.44 -14.31 -18.79
C VAL A 552 6.41 -15.48 -18.97
N LYS A 553 6.33 -16.18 -20.10
CA LYS A 553 7.36 -17.16 -20.53
C LYS A 553 8.73 -16.52 -20.88
N PHE A 554 9.06 -15.31 -20.41
CA PHE A 554 10.04 -14.45 -21.10
C PHE A 554 10.94 -13.52 -20.26
N VAL A 555 11.08 -13.66 -18.93
CA VAL A 555 11.91 -12.72 -18.13
C VAL A 555 13.17 -13.34 -17.48
N GLU A 556 13.57 -14.57 -17.85
CA GLU A 556 14.87 -15.11 -17.38
C GLU A 556 16.06 -14.79 -18.30
N GLN A 557 15.90 -14.09 -19.43
CA GLN A 557 16.99 -13.96 -20.40
C GLN A 557 17.73 -12.62 -20.50
N LYS A 558 17.42 -11.58 -19.70
CA LYS A 558 18.16 -10.29 -19.80
C LYS A 558 18.32 -9.50 -18.49
N VAL A 559 18.53 -10.17 -17.37
CA VAL A 559 18.98 -9.49 -16.13
C VAL A 559 20.50 -9.67 -15.91
N ASN A 560 21.16 -10.57 -16.66
CA ASN A 560 22.61 -10.73 -16.68
C ASN A 560 23.15 -10.52 -18.11
N ALA A 561 23.33 -9.27 -18.54
CA ALA A 561 24.17 -8.91 -19.70
C ALA A 561 24.66 -7.47 -19.58
#